data_AF-A0A1Y1NB23-F1
#
_entry.id   AF-A0A1Y1NB23-F1
#
_cell.length_a   1.000
_cell.length_b   1.000
_cell.length_c   1.000
_cell.angle_alpha   90.00
_cell.angle_beta   90.00
_cell.angle_gamma   90.00
#
_symmetry.space_group_name_H-M   'P 1'
#
loop_
_entity.id
_entity.type
_entity.pdbx_description
1 polymer ?
#
loop_
_entity_poly.entity_id
_entity_poly.type
_entity_poly.pdbx_seq_one_letter_code
_entity_poly.pdbx_strand_id
1 'polypeptide(L)'
;DELFKKYELPINCKFLTPPRINPEVEANLNTLHSTRDQTHSQYQFRLSKALAALGISLNVILEEEENIPRASKDRILSSIADSGRLLCSLFNDISLKRRQLILPLMNKHIKTLVEQIPPGDFLFGPDLGDKIQAIKTMEKVGKEIRVPQPLYNRYQQNSVAFQKKKGGGAEKSHTATSGQLNRRRPTYRKREVRSQRGRLSMPQKSSIHQKYR
;
A
#
# COMPACT_ATOMS: atom_id res chain seq x y z
N ASP A 1 27.05 6.45 -2.20
CA ASP A 1 26.67 7.23 -3.40
C ASP A 1 27.12 8.66 -3.19
N GLU A 2 28.11 9.12 -3.96
CA GLU A 2 28.78 10.42 -3.77
C GLU A 2 27.82 11.60 -3.97
N LEU A 3 26.78 11.40 -4.80
CA LEU A 3 25.76 12.40 -5.09
C LEU A 3 25.00 12.88 -3.84
N PHE A 4 24.78 12.00 -2.86
CA PHE A 4 24.04 12.37 -1.64
C PHE A 4 24.82 13.27 -0.70
N LYS A 5 26.16 13.24 -0.78
CA LYS A 5 27.03 14.12 0.00
C LYS A 5 27.14 15.51 -0.64
N LYS A 6 27.08 15.57 -1.98
CA LYS A 6 27.20 16.83 -2.72
C LYS A 6 26.02 17.78 -2.51
N TYR A 7 24.81 17.23 -2.42
CA TYR A 7 23.58 18.03 -2.34
C TYR A 7 23.00 17.96 -0.93
N GLU A 8 23.49 18.78 -0.01
CA GLU A 8 22.92 18.87 1.33
C GLU A 8 21.59 19.63 1.34
N LEU A 9 20.70 19.26 2.25
CA LEU A 9 19.44 19.95 2.41
C LEU A 9 19.66 21.21 3.26
N PRO A 10 19.27 22.39 2.77
CA PRO A 10 19.31 23.61 3.56
C PRO A 10 18.48 23.48 4.84
N ILE A 11 18.96 24.06 5.95
CA ILE A 11 18.30 23.96 7.28
C ILE A 11 16.89 24.55 7.26
N ASN A 12 16.64 25.53 6.40
CA ASN A 12 15.33 26.16 6.19
C ASN A 12 14.34 25.28 5.40
N CYS A 13 14.80 24.22 4.72
CA CYS A 13 13.97 23.35 3.88
C CYS A 13 13.56 22.04 4.59
N LYS A 14 13.05 22.14 5.83
CA LYS A 14 12.73 20.99 6.68
C LYS A 14 11.72 20.02 6.04
N PHE A 15 10.72 20.55 5.34
CA PHE A 15 9.68 19.76 4.66
C PHE A 15 10.16 18.99 3.43
N LEU A 16 11.40 19.22 2.98
CA LEU A 16 12.03 18.36 1.98
C LEU A 16 12.64 17.11 2.62
N THR A 17 12.59 16.95 3.94
CA THR A 17 12.97 15.70 4.59
C THR A 17 11.78 14.72 4.54
N PRO A 18 11.98 13.46 4.13
CA PRO A 18 10.91 12.47 4.11
C PRO A 18 10.23 12.34 5.48
N PRO A 19 8.88 12.35 5.56
CA PRO A 19 8.18 12.18 6.82
C PRO A 19 8.59 10.88 7.49
N ARG A 20 8.86 10.96 8.79
CA ARG A 20 9.18 9.77 9.59
C ARG A 20 7.92 8.95 9.84
N ILE A 21 8.10 7.65 9.95
CA ILE A 21 7.04 6.81 10.49
C ILE A 21 6.87 7.12 11.98
N ASN A 22 5.63 7.14 12.46
CA ASN A 22 5.32 7.28 13.87
C ASN A 22 5.83 6.04 14.65
N PRO A 23 6.48 6.20 15.82
CA PRO A 23 7.04 5.08 16.58
C PRO A 23 5.98 4.06 17.02
N GLU A 24 4.76 4.52 17.32
CA GLU A 24 3.63 3.66 17.67
C GLU A 24 3.21 2.76 16.50
N VAL A 25 3.40 3.22 15.28
CA VAL A 25 3.10 2.48 14.06
C VAL A 25 4.25 1.54 13.72
N GLU A 26 5.48 2.06 13.78
CA GLU A 26 6.71 1.32 13.49
C GLU A 26 6.84 0.06 14.35
N ALA A 27 6.56 0.18 15.65
CA ALA A 27 6.61 -0.95 16.60
C ALA A 27 5.63 -2.08 16.27
N ASN A 28 4.60 -1.81 15.45
CA ASN A 28 3.56 -2.78 15.08
C ASN A 28 3.66 -3.23 13.61
N LEU A 29 4.61 -2.73 12.83
CA LEU A 29 4.82 -3.18 11.46
C LEU A 29 5.67 -4.46 11.42
N ASN A 30 5.28 -5.38 10.54
CA ASN A 30 6.15 -6.51 10.20
C ASN A 30 7.31 -6.07 9.28
N THR A 31 8.31 -6.93 9.13
CA THR A 31 9.51 -6.66 8.32
C THR A 31 9.16 -6.30 6.86
N LEU A 32 8.15 -6.95 6.29
CA LEU A 32 7.71 -6.70 4.91
C LEU A 32 7.20 -5.26 4.73
N HIS A 33 6.30 -4.81 5.62
CA HIS A 33 5.73 -3.47 5.57
C HIS A 33 6.75 -2.40 5.93
N SER A 34 7.62 -2.66 6.91
CA SER A 34 8.72 -1.77 7.27
C SER A 34 9.71 -1.57 6.11
N THR A 35 10.14 -2.67 5.46
CA THR A 35 11.05 -2.61 4.30
C THR A 35 10.44 -1.84 3.12
N ARG A 36 9.14 -2.07 2.86
CA ARG A 36 8.41 -1.35 1.82
C ARG A 36 8.31 0.14 2.12
N ASP A 37 7.99 0.52 3.36
CA ASP A 37 7.93 1.93 3.76
C ASP A 37 9.31 2.60 3.64
N GLN A 38 10.35 1.92 4.12
CA GLN A 38 11.73 2.40 4.04
C GLN A 38 12.16 2.63 2.59
N THR A 39 11.76 1.75 1.66
CA THR A 39 12.02 1.91 0.23
C THR A 39 11.38 3.19 -0.32
N HIS A 40 10.12 3.47 0.04
CA HIS A 40 9.46 4.72 -0.35
C HIS A 40 10.09 5.95 0.29
N SER A 41 10.49 5.87 1.57
CA SER A 41 11.23 6.93 2.26
C SER A 41 12.55 7.24 1.54
N GLN A 42 13.28 6.22 1.07
CA GLN A 42 14.49 6.39 0.27
C GLN A 42 14.23 7.05 -1.09
N TYR A 43 13.10 6.74 -1.76
CA TYR A 43 12.71 7.45 -2.98
C TYR A 43 12.46 8.93 -2.72
N GLN A 44 11.75 9.26 -1.65
CA GLN A 44 11.54 10.64 -1.22
C GLN A 44 12.88 11.34 -0.93
N PHE A 45 13.79 10.67 -0.22
CA PHE A 45 15.10 11.24 0.09
C PHE A 45 15.90 11.56 -1.18
N ARG A 46 15.84 10.70 -2.20
CA ARG A 46 16.46 10.96 -3.51
C ARG A 46 15.84 12.19 -4.20
N LEU A 47 14.51 12.34 -4.12
CA LEU A 47 13.83 13.54 -4.64
C LEU A 47 14.26 14.80 -3.91
N SER A 48 14.42 14.75 -2.58
CA SER A 48 14.93 15.87 -1.78
C SER A 48 16.31 16.33 -2.28
N LYS A 49 17.18 15.36 -2.58
CA LYS A 49 18.54 15.61 -3.08
C LYS A 49 18.51 16.20 -4.49
N ALA A 50 17.61 15.74 -5.35
CA ALA A 50 17.39 16.32 -6.67
C ALA A 50 16.87 17.76 -6.58
N LEU A 51 15.93 18.04 -5.67
CA LEU A 51 15.41 19.39 -5.41
C LEU A 51 16.50 20.33 -4.88
N ALA A 52 17.38 19.85 -4.00
CA ALA A 52 18.53 20.61 -3.53
C ALA A 52 19.48 20.96 -4.69
N ALA A 53 19.76 20.00 -5.59
CA ALA A 53 20.56 20.26 -6.79
C ALA A 53 19.91 21.30 -7.71
N LEU A 54 18.59 21.23 -7.92
CA LEU A 54 17.86 22.25 -8.68
C LEU A 54 17.94 23.64 -8.02
N GLY A 55 17.86 23.71 -6.69
CA GLY A 55 18.00 24.95 -5.94
C GLY A 55 19.38 25.59 -6.13
N ILE A 56 20.45 24.79 -6.14
CA ILE A 56 21.80 25.29 -6.45
C ILE A 56 21.87 25.82 -7.87
N SER A 57 21.36 25.09 -8.86
CA SER A 57 21.30 25.56 -10.25
C SER A 57 20.50 26.87 -10.39
N LEU A 58 19.40 26.99 -9.64
CA LEU A 58 18.58 28.20 -9.61
C LEU A 58 19.39 29.39 -9.09
N ASN A 59 20.13 29.22 -7.99
CA ASN A 59 21.00 30.28 -7.45
C ASN A 59 22.06 30.73 -8.45
N VAL A 60 22.75 29.77 -9.10
CA VAL A 60 23.78 30.08 -10.11
C VAL A 60 23.18 30.92 -11.25
N ILE A 61 22.00 30.56 -11.74
CA ILE A 61 21.35 31.31 -12.83
C ILE A 61 20.89 32.69 -12.36
N LEU A 62 20.41 32.80 -11.12
CA LEU A 62 19.96 34.08 -10.56
C LEU A 62 21.12 35.06 -10.41
N GLU A 63 22.27 34.60 -9.92
CA GLU A 63 23.51 35.38 -9.73
C GLU A 63 24.19 35.76 -11.06
N GLU A 64 23.90 35.04 -12.15
CA GLU A 64 24.46 35.32 -13.47
C GLU A 64 23.68 36.44 -14.20
N GLU A 65 24.23 37.65 -14.24
CA GLU A 65 23.56 38.84 -14.79
C GLU A 65 23.96 39.16 -16.25
N GLU A 66 25.19 38.89 -16.65
CA GLU A 66 25.76 39.39 -17.91
C GLU A 66 25.78 38.33 -19.02
N ASN A 67 25.95 37.06 -18.67
CA ASN A 67 26.21 36.00 -19.66
C ASN A 67 24.95 35.35 -20.24
N ILE A 68 23.78 35.55 -19.64
CA ILE A 68 22.53 34.91 -20.05
C ILE A 68 21.53 35.97 -20.55
N PRO A 69 21.14 35.96 -21.83
CA PRO A 69 20.11 36.85 -22.34
C PRO A 69 18.81 36.74 -21.53
N ARG A 70 18.21 37.88 -21.19
CA ARG A 70 17.04 37.95 -20.29
C ARG A 70 15.89 37.01 -20.68
N ALA A 71 15.53 36.97 -21.96
CA ALA A 71 14.47 36.09 -22.46
C ALA A 71 14.79 34.59 -22.27
N SER A 72 16.06 34.20 -22.37
CA SER A 72 16.51 32.84 -22.10
C SER A 72 16.53 32.55 -20.60
N LYS A 73 17.01 33.51 -19.78
CA LYS A 73 17.00 33.42 -18.32
C LYS A 73 15.59 33.16 -17.79
N ASP A 74 14.61 33.94 -18.24
CA ASP A 74 13.21 33.77 -17.83
C ASP A 74 12.64 32.38 -18.16
N ARG A 75 12.93 31.85 -19.36
CA ARG A 75 12.50 30.51 -19.78
C ARG A 75 13.16 29.40 -18.95
N ILE A 76 14.45 29.55 -18.65
CA ILE A 76 15.19 28.58 -17.83
C ILE A 76 14.65 28.60 -16.40
N LEU A 77 14.49 29.79 -15.80
CA LEU A 77 13.94 29.94 -14.45
C LEU A 77 12.53 29.35 -14.36
N SER A 78 11.66 29.60 -15.35
CA SER A 78 10.32 29.01 -15.40
C SER A 78 10.38 27.48 -15.46
N SER A 79 11.22 26.91 -16.33
CA SER A 79 11.31 25.45 -16.48
C SER A 79 11.90 24.76 -15.25
N ILE A 80 12.86 25.39 -14.56
CA ILE A 80 13.38 24.90 -13.27
C ILE A 80 12.31 24.98 -12.18
N ALA A 81 11.58 26.09 -12.11
CA ALA A 81 10.50 26.26 -11.13
C ALA A 81 9.39 25.21 -11.31
N ASP A 82 8.97 24.97 -12.56
CA ASP A 82 7.96 23.95 -12.88
C ASP A 82 8.48 22.53 -12.59
N SER A 83 9.76 22.25 -12.89
CA SER A 83 10.40 20.99 -12.51
C SER A 83 10.38 20.79 -10.98
N GLY A 84 10.70 21.85 -10.22
CA GLY A 84 10.64 21.83 -8.76
C GLY A 84 9.23 21.54 -8.25
N ARG A 85 8.20 22.18 -8.82
CA ARG A 85 6.78 21.92 -8.47
C ARG A 85 6.38 20.47 -8.73
N LEU A 86 6.75 19.91 -9.88
CA LEU A 86 6.46 18.51 -10.23
C LEU A 86 7.13 17.53 -9.25
N LEU A 87 8.39 17.76 -8.91
CA LEU A 87 9.12 16.92 -7.95
C LEU A 87 8.54 17.04 -6.53
N CYS A 88 8.16 18.24 -6.09
CA CYS A 88 7.47 18.44 -4.81
C CYS A 88 6.09 17.76 -4.77
N SER A 89 5.34 17.82 -5.88
CA SER A 89 4.06 17.10 -6.00
C SER A 89 4.28 15.60 -5.86
N LEU A 90 5.24 15.03 -6.59
CA LEU A 90 5.58 13.61 -6.49
C LEU A 90 6.06 13.23 -5.08
N PHE A 91 6.85 14.08 -4.44
CA PHE A 91 7.28 13.87 -3.07
C PHE A 91 6.08 13.73 -2.12
N ASN A 92 5.08 14.60 -2.25
CA ASN A 92 3.83 14.51 -1.49
C ASN A 92 3.02 13.26 -1.86
N ASP A 93 2.92 12.91 -3.14
CA ASP A 93 2.21 11.71 -3.59
C ASP A 93 2.80 10.44 -2.98
N ILE A 94 4.13 10.37 -2.83
CA ILE A 94 4.78 9.26 -2.13
C ILE A 94 4.41 9.26 -0.63
N SER A 95 4.36 10.41 0.04
CA SER A 95 3.87 10.50 1.43
C SER A 95 2.44 9.97 1.56
N LEU A 96 1.55 10.38 0.65
CA LEU A 96 0.17 9.89 0.61
C LEU A 96 0.12 8.40 0.34
N LYS A 97 0.97 7.89 -0.57
CA LYS A 97 1.03 6.47 -0.88
C LYS A 97 1.51 5.64 0.32
N ARG A 98 2.54 6.11 1.05
CA ARG A 98 3.01 5.49 2.30
C ARG A 98 1.87 5.40 3.31
N ARG A 99 1.13 6.50 3.53
CA ARG A 99 -0.06 6.52 4.39
C ARG A 99 -1.10 5.50 3.93
N GLN A 100 -1.48 5.49 2.65
CA GLN A 100 -2.46 4.55 2.09
C GLN A 100 -2.07 3.07 2.28
N LEU A 101 -0.77 2.76 2.24
CA LEU A 101 -0.26 1.40 2.41
C LEU A 101 -0.21 0.95 3.88
N ILE A 102 -0.17 1.89 4.82
CA ILE A 102 -0.08 1.66 6.26
C ILE A 102 -1.46 1.72 6.94
N LEU A 103 -2.36 2.63 6.51
CA LEU A 103 -3.71 2.80 7.08
C LEU A 103 -4.50 1.49 7.24
N PRO A 104 -4.48 0.53 6.29
CA PRO A 104 -5.21 -0.74 6.43
C PRO A 104 -4.67 -1.65 7.54
N LEU A 105 -3.45 -1.40 8.03
CA LEU A 105 -2.80 -2.18 9.08
C LEU A 105 -3.19 -1.68 10.49
N MET A 106 -3.88 -0.55 10.58
CA MET A 106 -4.27 0.09 11.84
C MET A 106 -5.67 -0.35 12.28
N ASN A 107 -5.96 -0.19 13.58
CA ASN A 107 -7.31 -0.32 14.12
C ASN A 107 -8.24 0.75 13.50
N LYS A 108 -9.50 0.38 13.22
CA LYS A 108 -10.53 1.26 12.65
C LYS A 108 -10.65 2.62 13.36
N HIS A 109 -10.63 2.65 14.70
CA HIS A 109 -10.74 3.89 15.47
C HIS A 109 -9.54 4.83 15.27
N ILE A 110 -8.33 4.26 15.20
CA ILE A 110 -7.10 5.02 14.94
C ILE A 110 -7.11 5.52 13.49
N LYS A 111 -7.48 4.65 12.56
CA LYS A 111 -7.57 4.97 11.13
C LYS A 111 -8.44 6.22 10.89
N THR A 112 -9.66 6.25 11.43
CA THR A 112 -10.58 7.39 11.24
C THR A 112 -10.02 8.71 11.75
N LEU A 113 -9.20 8.67 12.80
CA LEU A 113 -8.59 9.85 13.39
C LEU A 113 -7.40 10.37 12.56
N VAL A 114 -6.59 9.46 12.00
CA VAL A 114 -5.38 9.85 11.25
C VAL A 114 -5.62 10.08 9.75
N GLU A 115 -6.78 9.68 9.22
CA GLU A 115 -7.08 9.75 7.78
C GLU A 115 -7.10 11.20 7.26
N GLN A 116 -7.62 12.13 8.06
CA GLN A 116 -7.70 13.55 7.69
C GLN A 116 -6.40 14.34 7.97
N ILE A 117 -5.44 13.77 8.69
CA ILE A 117 -4.20 14.48 9.07
C ILE A 117 -3.23 14.48 7.87
N PRO A 118 -2.82 15.64 7.35
CA PRO A 118 -1.81 15.69 6.30
C PRO A 118 -0.44 15.21 6.81
N PRO A 119 0.40 14.59 5.96
CA PRO A 119 1.76 14.25 6.33
C PRO A 119 2.58 15.52 6.59
N GLY A 120 3.32 15.53 7.70
CA GLY A 120 4.27 16.59 8.06
C GLY A 120 5.61 15.97 8.43
N ASP A 121 6.16 16.30 9.60
CA ASP A 121 7.38 15.65 10.12
C ASP A 121 7.17 14.15 10.34
N PHE A 122 5.93 13.76 10.66
CA PHE A 122 5.48 12.37 10.78
C PHE A 122 4.34 12.09 9.80
N LEU A 123 4.24 10.83 9.34
CA LEU A 123 3.19 10.39 8.41
C LEU A 123 1.76 10.59 8.94
N PHE A 124 1.57 10.51 10.26
CA PHE A 124 0.26 10.63 10.92
C PHE A 124 0.21 11.75 11.96
N GLY A 125 1.13 12.73 11.86
CA GLY A 125 1.27 13.85 12.79
C GLY A 125 2.04 13.49 14.07
N PRO A 126 2.57 14.49 14.79
CA PRO A 126 3.39 14.27 15.99
C PRO A 126 2.58 13.71 17.17
N ASP A 127 1.32 14.11 17.33
CA ASP A 127 0.50 13.81 18.51
C ASP A 127 -0.24 12.47 18.41
N LEU A 128 0.27 11.51 17.64
CA LEU A 128 -0.41 10.22 17.42
C LEU A 128 -0.59 9.46 18.74
N GLY A 129 0.46 9.40 19.57
CA GLY A 129 0.43 8.73 20.86
C GLY A 129 -0.65 9.27 21.80
N ASP A 130 -0.73 10.60 21.94
CA ASP A 130 -1.73 11.28 22.78
C ASP A 130 -3.15 10.99 22.30
N LYS A 131 -3.37 11.03 20.97
CA LYS A 131 -4.66 10.71 20.37
C LYS A 131 -5.07 9.25 20.59
N ILE A 132 -4.12 8.31 20.56
CA ILE A 132 -4.39 6.90 20.88
C ILE A 132 -4.79 6.76 22.36
N GLN A 133 -4.12 7.46 23.28
CA GLN A 133 -4.49 7.44 24.69
C GLN A 133 -5.87 8.06 24.96
N ALA A 134 -6.18 9.18 24.30
CA ALA A 134 -7.49 9.82 24.36
C ALA A 134 -8.62 8.89 23.89
N ILE A 135 -8.40 8.11 22.82
CA ILE A 135 -9.38 7.11 22.37
C ILE A 135 -9.55 6.01 23.43
N LYS A 136 -8.45 5.46 23.97
CA LYS A 136 -8.53 4.40 24.98
C LYS A 136 -9.25 4.85 26.25
N THR A 137 -9.07 6.10 26.67
CA THR A 137 -9.77 6.68 27.82
C THR A 137 -11.24 6.91 27.50
N MET A 138 -11.56 7.47 26.33
CA MET A 138 -12.93 7.66 25.86
C MET A 138 -13.69 6.34 25.70
N GLU A 139 -13.05 5.27 25.23
CA GLU A 139 -13.64 3.93 25.14
C GLU A 139 -13.93 3.34 26.53
N LYS A 140 -13.09 3.61 27.54
CA LYS A 140 -13.32 3.19 28.92
C LYS A 140 -14.52 3.92 29.51
N VAL A 141 -14.54 5.25 29.42
CA VAL A 141 -15.65 6.10 29.88
C VAL A 141 -16.95 5.73 29.15
N GLY A 142 -16.89 5.50 27.84
CA GLY A 142 -18.06 5.08 27.07
C GLY A 142 -18.64 3.73 27.50
N LYS A 143 -17.81 2.80 28.00
CA LYS A 143 -18.29 1.53 28.58
C LYS A 143 -18.95 1.71 29.95
N GLU A 144 -18.53 2.70 30.73
CA GLU A 144 -19.13 3.04 32.03
C GLU A 144 -20.46 3.78 31.85
N ILE A 145 -20.59 4.62 30.82
CA ILE A 145 -21.84 5.32 30.47
C ILE A 145 -22.87 4.37 29.85
N ARG A 146 -22.41 3.36 29.11
CA ARG A 146 -23.31 2.42 28.43
C ARG A 146 -23.97 1.51 29.45
N VAL A 147 -25.26 1.72 29.70
CA VAL A 147 -26.10 0.81 30.49
C VAL A 147 -25.88 -0.63 29.98
N PRO A 148 -25.62 -1.62 30.84
CA PRO A 148 -25.48 -3.00 30.44
C PRO A 148 -26.71 -3.40 29.62
N GLN A 149 -26.50 -3.69 28.34
CA GLN A 149 -27.54 -4.31 27.53
C GLN A 149 -27.86 -5.65 28.20
N PRO A 150 -29.12 -5.93 28.61
CA PRO A 150 -29.45 -7.24 29.12
C PRO A 150 -29.07 -8.25 28.04
N LEU A 151 -28.25 -9.22 28.41
CA LEU A 151 -27.95 -10.37 27.58
C LEU A 151 -29.28 -11.08 27.33
N TYR A 152 -29.94 -10.79 26.22
CA TYR A 152 -31.01 -11.65 25.73
C TYR A 152 -30.33 -12.97 25.40
N ASN A 153 -30.54 -13.96 26.28
CA ASN A 153 -30.14 -15.34 26.10
C ASN A 153 -30.58 -15.77 24.70
N ARG A 154 -29.62 -15.84 23.77
CA ARG A 154 -29.82 -16.51 22.50
C ARG A 154 -29.87 -17.98 22.84
N TYR A 155 -31.08 -18.47 23.11
CA TYR A 155 -31.38 -19.89 23.29
C TYR A 155 -30.63 -20.66 22.20
N GLN A 156 -29.61 -21.40 22.63
CA GLN A 156 -29.05 -22.47 21.83
C GLN A 156 -30.20 -23.43 21.58
N GLN A 157 -30.71 -23.45 20.35
CA GLN A 157 -31.47 -24.60 19.89
C GLN A 157 -30.49 -25.77 19.89
N ASN A 158 -30.49 -26.52 21.00
CA ASN A 158 -30.02 -27.89 21.05
C ASN A 158 -30.85 -28.68 20.02
N SER A 159 -30.36 -28.77 18.79
CA SER A 159 -30.79 -29.81 17.88
C SER A 159 -30.25 -31.13 18.41
N VAL A 160 -31.18 -31.88 18.99
CA VAL A 160 -31.05 -33.25 19.46
C VAL A 160 -30.06 -34.09 18.64
N ALA A 161 -29.01 -34.57 19.31
CA ALA A 161 -28.13 -35.58 18.80
C ALA A 161 -28.92 -36.87 18.55
N PHE A 162 -29.08 -37.26 17.29
CA PHE A 162 -29.57 -38.58 16.93
C PHE A 162 -28.51 -39.62 17.32
N GLN A 163 -28.70 -40.27 18.47
CA GLN A 163 -27.91 -41.41 18.90
C GLN A 163 -28.18 -42.61 17.97
N LYS A 164 -27.20 -42.94 17.12
CA LYS A 164 -27.23 -44.15 16.30
C LYS A 164 -26.82 -45.34 17.18
N LYS A 165 -27.80 -46.11 17.67
CA LYS A 165 -27.56 -47.40 18.36
C LYS A 165 -26.90 -48.40 17.40
N LYS A 166 -25.91 -49.12 17.92
CA LYS A 166 -25.28 -50.31 17.30
C LYS A 166 -26.18 -51.54 17.49
N GLY A 167 -26.22 -52.37 16.45
CA GLY A 167 -26.74 -53.74 16.36
C GLY A 167 -26.93 -54.01 14.86
N GLY A 168 -26.26 -54.94 14.18
CA GLY A 168 -25.97 -56.34 14.50
C GLY A 168 -26.96 -57.19 13.70
N GLY A 169 -26.53 -57.77 12.56
CA GLY A 169 -27.37 -58.70 11.77
C GLY A 169 -27.16 -58.60 10.25
N ALA A 170 -27.11 -59.75 9.59
CA ALA A 170 -26.62 -59.96 8.24
C ALA A 170 -27.70 -60.01 7.14
N GLU A 171 -27.20 -59.98 5.89
CA GLU A 171 -27.74 -60.55 4.64
C GLU A 171 -28.78 -59.81 3.74
N LYS A 172 -28.35 -59.71 2.47
CA LYS A 172 -29.04 -59.97 1.17
C LYS A 172 -29.93 -58.89 0.51
N SER A 173 -29.38 -58.41 -0.63
CA SER A 173 -29.95 -58.21 -1.98
C SER A 173 -31.38 -57.68 -2.17
N HIS A 174 -31.56 -56.64 -3.01
CA HIS A 174 -32.22 -56.69 -4.35
C HIS A 174 -32.47 -55.27 -4.94
N THR A 175 -32.04 -55.12 -6.20
CA THR A 175 -32.59 -54.36 -7.35
C THR A 175 -33.42 -53.06 -7.21
N ALA A 176 -32.93 -52.05 -7.95
CA ALA A 176 -33.59 -51.28 -9.03
C ALA A 176 -34.66 -50.19 -8.74
N THR A 177 -34.25 -48.95 -9.09
CA THR A 177 -34.97 -47.95 -9.93
C THR A 177 -36.16 -47.18 -9.35
N SER A 178 -35.98 -45.86 -9.16
CA SER A 178 -36.81 -44.78 -9.76
C SER A 178 -36.54 -43.41 -9.08
N GLY A 179 -36.43 -42.33 -9.88
CA GLY A 179 -36.65 -40.96 -9.40
C GLY A 179 -35.52 -39.95 -9.63
N GLN A 180 -35.60 -39.22 -10.75
CA GLN A 180 -34.87 -37.98 -11.06
C GLN A 180 -35.12 -36.92 -9.95
N LEU A 181 -34.21 -36.02 -9.55
CA LEU A 181 -33.67 -34.85 -10.25
C LEU A 181 -32.62 -34.15 -9.34
N ASN A 182 -31.43 -33.82 -9.84
CA ASN A 182 -31.06 -32.41 -10.06
C ASN A 182 -29.66 -32.26 -10.69
N ARG A 183 -29.70 -31.67 -11.89
CA ARG A 183 -28.59 -31.14 -12.68
C ARG A 183 -27.89 -30.02 -11.93
N ARG A 184 -26.57 -29.92 -12.12
CA ARG A 184 -25.65 -28.79 -11.84
C ARG A 184 -24.79 -28.92 -10.57
N ARG A 185 -23.77 -29.78 -10.67
CA ARG A 185 -22.48 -29.52 -9.99
C ARG A 185 -21.33 -30.11 -10.80
N PRO A 186 -20.42 -29.31 -11.39
CA PRO A 186 -19.18 -29.84 -11.92
C PRO A 186 -18.26 -30.21 -10.76
N THR A 187 -17.94 -31.49 -10.61
CA THR A 187 -16.86 -31.95 -9.73
C THR A 187 -15.53 -31.86 -10.49
N TYR A 188 -14.56 -31.25 -9.82
CA TYR A 188 -13.18 -31.04 -10.22
C TYR A 188 -12.50 -32.37 -10.64
N ARG A 189 -12.12 -32.51 -11.92
CA ARG A 189 -11.28 -33.63 -12.40
C ARG A 189 -9.80 -33.30 -12.19
N LYS A 190 -9.17 -34.10 -11.33
CA LYS A 190 -7.72 -34.19 -11.14
C LYS A 190 -7.06 -34.58 -12.47
N ARG A 191 -6.22 -33.71 -13.02
CA ARG A 191 -5.57 -33.90 -14.32
C ARG A 191 -4.40 -34.89 -14.17
N GLU A 192 -4.51 -36.04 -14.80
CA GLU A 192 -3.39 -36.98 -14.97
C GLU A 192 -2.32 -36.37 -15.88
N VAL A 193 -1.07 -36.55 -15.48
CA VAL A 193 0.13 -36.13 -16.19
C VAL A 193 0.31 -37.01 -17.42
N ARG A 194 0.22 -36.42 -18.63
CA ARG A 194 0.68 -37.06 -19.87
C ARG A 194 1.83 -36.25 -20.48
N SER A 195 2.94 -36.96 -20.64
CA SER A 195 4.20 -36.54 -21.26
C SER A 195 4.00 -35.78 -22.58
N GLN A 196 4.53 -34.56 -22.66
CA GLN A 196 4.60 -33.79 -23.90
C GLN A 196 5.79 -34.27 -24.73
N ARG A 197 5.50 -35.01 -25.81
CA ARG A 197 6.43 -35.16 -26.94
C ARG A 197 6.56 -33.81 -27.65
N GLY A 198 7.80 -33.39 -27.89
CA GLY A 198 8.17 -32.09 -28.46
C GLY A 198 7.54 -31.83 -29.84
N ARG A 199 7.19 -30.56 -30.08
CA ARG A 199 6.83 -30.03 -31.40
C ARG A 199 8.00 -29.25 -31.98
N LEU A 200 8.31 -29.55 -33.24
CA LEU A 200 9.29 -28.88 -34.08
C LEU A 200 8.86 -27.45 -34.44
N SER A 201 9.81 -26.54 -34.41
CA SER A 201 9.67 -25.11 -34.72
C SER A 201 9.54 -24.87 -36.23
N MET A 202 8.47 -24.22 -36.66
CA MET A 202 8.34 -23.67 -38.02
C MET A 202 8.91 -22.24 -38.06
N PRO A 203 9.76 -21.88 -39.06
CA PRO A 203 10.39 -20.57 -39.12
C PRO A 203 9.44 -19.48 -39.65
N GLN A 204 9.38 -18.35 -38.94
CA GLN A 204 8.72 -17.11 -39.38
C GLN A 204 9.56 -16.41 -40.46
N LYS A 205 8.91 -16.09 -41.59
CA LYS A 205 9.48 -15.26 -42.66
C LYS A 205 9.60 -13.80 -42.21
N SER A 206 10.82 -13.27 -42.28
CA SER A 206 11.18 -11.86 -42.13
C SER A 206 10.81 -11.06 -43.37
N SER A 207 10.02 -9.99 -43.23
CA SER A 207 9.87 -8.95 -44.25
C SER A 207 10.68 -7.73 -43.83
N ILE A 208 11.80 -7.53 -44.51
CA ILE A 208 12.65 -6.34 -44.44
C ILE A 208 12.04 -5.31 -45.39
N HIS A 209 11.70 -4.12 -44.90
CA HIS A 209 11.45 -2.97 -45.75
C HIS A 209 12.46 -1.86 -45.45
N GLN A 210 13.41 -1.77 -46.39
CA GLN A 210 14.45 -0.78 -46.50
C GLN A 210 13.93 0.32 -47.44
N LYS A 211 13.90 1.58 -46.99
CA LYS A 211 13.75 2.74 -47.88
C LYS A 211 14.76 3.80 -47.48
N TYR A 212 15.77 3.94 -48.34
CA TYR A 212 16.52 5.17 -48.53
C TYR A 212 15.78 6.02 -49.57
N ARG A 213 15.54 7.29 -49.23
CA ARG A 213 15.65 8.45 -50.13
C ARG A 213 15.82 9.69 -49.28
#